data_AF-A0AAN4HE77-F1
#
_entry.id   AF-A0AAN4HE77-F1
#
_cell.length_a   1.000
_cell.length_b   1.000
_cell.length_c   1.000
_cell.angle_alpha   90.00
_cell.angle_beta   90.00
_cell.angle_gamma   90.00
#
_symmetry.space_group_name_H-M   'P 1'
#
loop_
_entity.id
_entity.type
_entity.pdbx_description
1 polymer ?
#
loop_
_entity_poly.entity_id
_entity_poly.type
_entity_poly.pdbx_seq_one_letter_code
_entity_poly.pdbx_strand_id
1 'polypeptide(L)'
;MPVKNYGVLKGQVVGYTPPDDKDSTPHFTVNISDNNNREYEIIINVKSKKSPSELLYYAGKDFHSEQITNLPNLNYGFTNITSNNKKIALDYIRGNLLDRCKLVPLPVTAPGEDNDLQDKFLNYMKTSENNPKVDIYAYGEKIPPGIHMST
;
A
#
# COMPACT_ATOMS: atom_id res chain seq x y z
N MET A 1 16.26 -8.11 7.77
CA MET A 1 16.98 -6.85 8.04
C MET A 1 15.97 -5.80 8.44
N PRO A 2 16.24 -4.92 9.41
CA PRO A 2 15.32 -3.81 9.70
C PRO A 2 15.20 -2.92 8.45
N VAL A 3 13.98 -2.51 8.13
CA VAL A 3 13.68 -1.56 7.04
C VAL A 3 14.49 -0.28 7.29
N LYS A 4 15.38 0.06 6.36
CA LYS A 4 16.13 1.31 6.44
C LYS A 4 15.23 2.42 5.87
N ASN A 5 15.18 3.59 6.50
CA ASN A 5 14.37 4.72 6.02
C ASN A 5 12.87 4.41 5.87
N TYR A 6 12.26 3.82 6.91
CA TYR A 6 10.82 3.57 6.95
C TYR A 6 10.03 4.89 7.02
N GLY A 7 8.95 4.97 6.27
CA GLY A 7 8.09 6.16 6.26
C GLY A 7 6.77 5.95 5.55
N VAL A 8 6.06 7.05 5.34
CA VAL A 8 4.77 7.11 4.63
C VAL A 8 4.93 8.01 3.42
N LEU A 9 4.53 7.51 2.26
CA LEU A 9 4.38 8.29 1.04
C LEU A 9 2.91 8.66 0.87
N LYS A 10 2.62 9.96 0.71
CA LYS A 10 1.29 10.50 0.37
C LYS A 10 1.31 11.06 -1.05
N GLY A 11 0.31 10.73 -1.87
CA GLY A 11 0.17 11.27 -3.22
C GLY A 11 -1.19 11.01 -3.86
N GLN A 12 -1.31 11.39 -5.13
CA GLN A 12 -2.45 11.07 -6.00
C GLN A 12 -2.03 10.07 -7.07
N VAL A 13 -2.86 9.07 -7.35
CA VAL A 13 -2.56 8.07 -8.38
C VAL A 13 -2.67 8.71 -9.76
N VAL A 14 -1.60 8.63 -10.53
CA VAL A 14 -1.53 9.11 -11.93
C VAL A 14 -1.38 7.96 -12.93
N GLY A 15 -1.07 6.76 -12.45
CA GLY A 15 -0.99 5.55 -13.25
C GLY A 15 -0.66 4.32 -12.42
N TYR A 16 -0.78 3.14 -13.00
CA TYR A 16 -0.40 1.88 -12.38
C TYR A 16 -0.11 0.80 -13.42
N THR A 17 0.71 -0.18 -13.04
CA THR A 17 1.08 -1.33 -13.85
C THR A 17 0.80 -2.60 -13.07
N PRO A 18 -0.20 -3.41 -13.47
CA PRO A 18 -0.43 -4.73 -12.90
C PRO A 18 0.79 -5.65 -13.11
N PRO A 19 0.98 -6.66 -12.25
CA PRO A 19 2.06 -7.63 -12.40
C PRO A 19 1.96 -8.40 -13.72
N ASP A 20 3.11 -8.71 -14.33
CA ASP A 20 3.22 -9.67 -15.43
C ASP A 20 3.39 -11.08 -14.86
N ASP A 21 2.49 -12.00 -15.21
CA ASP A 21 2.54 -13.40 -14.79
C ASP A 21 3.81 -14.13 -15.24
N LYS A 22 4.52 -13.59 -16.23
CA LYS A 22 5.80 -14.13 -16.73
C LYS A 22 7.01 -13.61 -15.95
N ASP A 23 6.84 -12.62 -15.07
CA ASP A 23 7.92 -12.13 -14.21
C ASP A 23 8.19 -13.12 -13.06
N SER A 24 9.47 -13.34 -12.78
CA SER A 24 9.95 -14.13 -11.64
C SER A 24 9.78 -13.40 -10.29
N THR A 25 9.54 -12.09 -10.33
CA THR A 25 9.31 -11.19 -9.18
C THR A 25 8.14 -10.25 -9.49
N PRO A 26 6.92 -10.78 -9.71
CA PRO A 26 5.80 -9.95 -10.12
C PRO A 26 5.49 -8.94 -9.02
N HIS A 27 5.51 -7.67 -9.41
CA HIS A 27 5.21 -6.54 -8.55
C HIS A 27 4.09 -5.72 -9.21
N PHE A 28 3.21 -5.20 -8.39
CA PHE A 28 2.23 -4.21 -8.80
C PHE A 28 2.86 -2.83 -8.56
N THR A 29 2.94 -2.03 -9.62
CA THR A 29 3.51 -0.69 -9.53
C THR A 29 2.41 0.35 -9.55
N VAL A 30 2.51 1.35 -8.67
CA VAL A 30 1.63 2.52 -8.68
C VAL A 30 2.48 3.78 -8.85
N ASN A 31 2.16 4.58 -9.86
CA ASN A 31 2.75 5.90 -10.07
C ASN A 31 1.86 6.94 -9.40
N ILE A 32 2.46 7.78 -8.56
CA ILE A 32 1.75 8.83 -7.85
C ILE A 32 2.44 10.18 -8.02
N SER A 33 1.68 11.26 -7.96
CA SER A 33 2.20 12.63 -7.96
C SER A 33 1.99 13.32 -6.62
N ASP A 34 2.91 14.24 -6.28
CA ASP A 34 2.67 15.26 -5.27
C ASP A 34 2.04 16.52 -5.88
N ASN A 35 1.67 17.48 -5.02
CA ASN A 35 1.13 18.78 -5.44
C ASN A 35 2.11 19.65 -6.25
N ASN A 36 3.38 19.26 -6.36
CA ASN A 36 4.41 19.95 -7.16
C ASN A 36 4.73 19.20 -8.45
N ASN A 37 3.90 18.23 -8.87
CA ASN A 37 4.11 17.35 -10.02
C ASN A 37 5.39 16.50 -9.92
N ARG A 38 5.87 16.22 -8.71
CA ARG A 38 6.93 15.21 -8.52
C ARG A 38 6.29 13.84 -8.51
N GLU A 39 6.83 12.96 -9.33
CA GLU A 39 6.38 11.58 -9.43
C GLU A 39 7.15 10.66 -8.50
N TYR A 40 6.43 9.71 -7.93
CA TYR A 40 6.94 8.67 -7.06
C TYR A 40 6.40 7.32 -7.52
N GLU A 41 7.19 6.27 -7.29
CA GLU A 41 6.81 4.91 -7.59
C GLU A 41 6.57 4.11 -6.29
N ILE A 42 5.43 3.45 -6.18
CA ILE A 42 5.15 2.48 -5.13
C ILE A 42 5.26 1.10 -5.74
N ILE A 43 6.22 0.30 -5.28
CA ILE A 43 6.40 -1.08 -5.70
C ILE A 43 5.80 -2.01 -4.64
N ILE A 44 4.79 -2.78 -5.02
CA ILE A 44 4.07 -3.70 -4.14
C ILE A 44 4.36 -5.12 -4.58
N ASN A 45 4.93 -5.92 -3.68
CA ASN A 45 5.04 -7.35 -3.93
C ASN A 45 3.65 -7.98 -3.87
N VAL A 46 3.26 -8.70 -4.92
CA VAL A 46 1.95 -9.38 -4.98
C VAL A 46 2.06 -10.91 -4.96
N LYS A 47 3.28 -11.45 -5.07
CA LYS A 47 3.53 -12.90 -5.02
C LYS A 47 4.78 -13.19 -4.20
N SER A 48 4.66 -14.07 -3.20
CA SER A 48 5.83 -14.59 -2.48
C SER A 48 6.42 -15.80 -3.21
N LYS A 49 7.76 -15.89 -3.17
CA LYS A 49 8.53 -16.99 -3.78
C LYS A 49 8.49 -18.29 -2.97
N LYS A 50 7.95 -18.29 -1.75
CA LYS A 50 7.96 -19.45 -0.83
C LYS A 50 6.55 -19.99 -0.63
N SER A 51 6.36 -21.29 -0.89
CA SER A 51 5.12 -21.99 -0.55
C SER A 51 5.14 -22.52 0.89
N PRO A 52 4.02 -22.50 1.64
CA PRO A 52 2.75 -21.87 1.29
C PRO A 52 2.78 -20.35 1.55
N SER A 53 2.26 -19.56 0.61
CA SER A 53 2.04 -18.13 0.80
C SER A 53 0.56 -17.90 1.05
N GLU A 54 0.11 -18.13 2.28
CA GLU A 54 -1.23 -17.71 2.70
C GLU A 54 -1.16 -16.24 3.09
N LEU A 55 -1.71 -15.36 2.26
CA LEU A 55 -1.89 -13.95 2.58
C LEU A 55 -3.27 -13.77 3.22
N LEU A 56 -3.27 -13.33 4.47
CA LEU A 56 -4.46 -12.83 5.13
C LEU A 56 -4.63 -11.36 4.76
N TYR A 57 -5.73 -11.04 4.08
CA TYR A 57 -6.01 -9.69 3.61
C TYR A 57 -7.22 -9.12 4.33
N TYR A 58 -7.20 -7.80 4.53
CA TYR A 58 -8.33 -7.03 5.02
C TYR A 58 -8.56 -5.84 4.10
N ALA A 59 -9.70 -5.85 3.38
CA ALA A 59 -10.28 -4.66 2.78
C ALA A 59 -11.58 -4.35 3.51
N GLY A 60 -11.59 -3.23 4.24
CA GLY A 60 -12.79 -2.66 4.84
C GLY A 60 -13.11 -1.32 4.20
N LYS A 61 -14.40 -1.04 4.01
CA LYS A 61 -14.89 0.34 3.88
C LYS A 61 -15.00 0.95 5.29
N ASP A 62 -14.95 2.27 5.39
CA ASP A 62 -15.07 3.00 6.67
C ASP A 62 -14.06 2.57 7.73
N PHE A 63 -12.78 2.54 7.34
CA PHE A 63 -11.69 2.19 8.24
C PHE A 63 -11.50 3.29 9.30
N HIS A 64 -11.86 2.99 10.54
CA HIS A 64 -11.69 3.87 11.68
C HIS A 64 -10.59 3.35 12.60
N SER A 65 -9.43 3.99 12.57
CA SER A 65 -8.36 3.79 13.57
C SER A 65 -7.76 5.14 13.94
N GLU A 66 -7.52 5.36 15.24
CA GLU A 66 -6.84 6.55 15.75
C GLU A 66 -5.46 6.79 15.10
N GLN A 67 -4.85 5.74 14.56
CA GLN A 67 -3.53 5.83 13.92
C GLN A 67 -3.56 6.48 12.55
N ILE A 68 -4.66 6.30 11.80
CA ILE A 68 -4.77 6.84 10.44
C ILE A 68 -5.43 8.22 10.39
N THR A 69 -6.04 8.69 11.50
CA THR A 69 -6.65 10.04 11.58
C THR A 69 -5.64 11.17 11.38
N ASN A 70 -4.35 10.89 11.62
CA ASN A 70 -3.27 11.87 11.43
C ASN A 70 -2.77 11.93 9.98
N LEU A 71 -3.09 10.95 9.13
CA LEU A 71 -2.60 10.86 7.75
C LEU A 71 -3.08 11.99 6.83
N PRO A 72 -4.35 12.46 6.91
CA PRO A 72 -4.81 13.61 6.14
C PRO A 72 -3.93 14.86 6.30
N ASN A 73 -3.37 15.06 7.50
CA ASN A 73 -2.52 16.21 7.84
C ASN A 73 -1.08 16.10 7.32
N LEU A 74 -0.69 14.98 6.72
CA LEU A 74 0.63 14.85 6.11
C LEU A 74 0.72 15.69 4.84
N ASN A 75 1.88 16.29 4.64
CA ASN A 75 2.25 16.86 3.35
C ASN A 75 2.36 15.75 2.30
N TYR A 76 2.10 16.10 1.04
CA TYR A 76 2.37 15.21 -0.08
C TYR A 76 3.87 14.91 -0.19
N GLY A 77 4.19 13.74 -0.75
CA GLY A 77 5.53 13.20 -0.79
C GLY A 77 5.86 12.32 0.41
N PHE A 78 7.15 12.07 0.64
CA PHE A 78 7.62 11.08 1.61
C PHE A 78 7.89 11.69 2.99
N THR A 79 7.25 11.14 4.02
CA THR A 79 7.47 11.47 5.43
C THR A 79 8.22 10.34 6.14
N ASN A 80 9.44 10.61 6.60
CA ASN A 80 10.21 9.66 7.43
C ASN A 80 9.52 9.40 8.77
N ILE A 81 9.44 8.13 9.18
CA ILE A 81 9.02 7.75 10.53
C ILE A 81 10.26 7.59 11.41
N THR A 82 10.28 8.33 12.51
CA THR A 82 11.37 8.42 13.47
C THR A 82 10.82 8.30 14.89
N SER A 83 11.70 8.39 15.89
CA SER A 83 11.28 8.42 17.29
C SER A 83 10.34 9.58 17.64
N ASN A 84 10.42 10.69 16.90
CA ASN A 84 9.74 11.94 17.22
C ASN A 84 8.31 12.01 16.67
N ASN A 85 7.96 11.15 15.71
CA ASN A 85 6.65 11.12 15.07
C ASN A 85 6.05 9.72 15.01
N LYS A 86 6.38 8.84 15.98
CA LYS A 86 5.87 7.46 16.08
C LYS A 86 4.35 7.32 15.98
N LYS A 87 3.59 8.37 16.29
CA LYS A 87 2.12 8.39 16.20
C LYS A 87 1.57 8.14 14.78
N ILE A 88 2.37 8.35 13.74
CA ILE A 88 1.98 8.06 12.35
C ILE A 88 2.40 6.64 11.92
N ALA A 89 3.19 5.94 12.74
CA ALA A 89 3.64 4.59 12.43
C ALA A 89 2.51 3.58 12.63
N LEU A 90 2.50 2.54 11.79
CA LEU A 90 1.60 1.39 11.97
C LEU A 90 2.01 0.61 13.22
N ASP A 91 1.07 0.45 14.16
CA ASP A 91 1.23 -0.45 15.30
C ASP A 91 0.09 -1.47 15.29
N TYR A 92 0.35 -2.62 14.65
CA TYR A 92 -0.64 -3.68 14.48
C TYR A 92 -1.08 -4.35 15.79
N ILE A 93 -0.34 -4.16 16.89
CA ILE A 93 -0.64 -4.79 18.18
C ILE A 93 -1.45 -3.86 19.06
N ARG A 94 -1.03 -2.59 19.19
CA ARG A 94 -1.64 -1.61 20.08
C ARG A 94 -2.63 -0.68 19.39
N GLY A 95 -2.60 -0.62 18.06
CA GLY A 95 -3.38 0.32 17.26
C GLY A 95 -4.79 -0.05 16.95
N ASN A 96 -5.20 -1.27 17.32
CA ASN A 96 -6.45 -1.87 16.88
C ASN A 96 -6.69 -1.68 15.36
N LEU A 97 -5.60 -1.75 14.58
CA LEU A 97 -5.62 -1.45 13.15
C LEU A 97 -6.48 -2.45 12.39
N LEU A 98 -6.54 -3.70 12.82
CA LEU A 98 -7.36 -4.70 12.16
C LEU A 98 -7.93 -5.65 13.20
N ASP A 99 -9.19 -6.01 13.00
CA ASP A 99 -9.80 -7.13 13.69
C ASP A 99 -9.31 -8.41 13.01
N ARG A 100 -8.49 -9.18 13.71
CA ARG A 100 -7.93 -10.43 13.18
C ARG A 100 -9.01 -11.44 12.81
N CYS A 101 -10.18 -11.38 13.44
CA CYS A 101 -11.32 -12.23 13.11
C CYS A 101 -11.99 -11.85 11.78
N LYS A 102 -11.67 -10.68 11.21
CA LYS A 102 -12.14 -10.22 9.89
C LYS A 102 -11.13 -10.45 8.76
N LEU A 103 -9.97 -11.05 9.06
CA LEU A 103 -9.02 -11.44 8.04
C LEU A 103 -9.58 -12.62 7.25
N VAL A 104 -9.64 -12.47 5.93
CA VAL A 104 -10.10 -13.53 5.02
C VAL A 104 -8.88 -14.01 4.23
N PRO A 105 -8.67 -15.34 4.08
CA PRO A 105 -7.67 -15.84 3.16
C PRO A 105 -8.05 -15.39 1.75
N LEU A 106 -7.15 -14.66 1.10
CA LEU A 106 -7.35 -14.21 -0.28
C LEU A 106 -6.31 -14.91 -1.15
N PRO A 107 -6.72 -15.62 -2.22
CA PRO A 107 -5.76 -16.18 -3.15
C PRO A 107 -4.97 -15.04 -3.80
N VAL A 108 -3.71 -15.31 -4.11
CA VAL A 108 -2.84 -14.36 -4.83
C VAL A 108 -3.38 -14.08 -6.23
N THR A 109 -3.86 -15.12 -6.90
CA THR A 109 -4.48 -15.07 -8.22
C THR A 109 -5.57 -16.14 -8.30
N ALA A 110 -6.78 -15.80 -8.77
CA ALA A 110 -7.87 -16.74 -8.96
C ALA A 110 -8.70 -16.41 -10.22
N PRO A 111 -9.24 -17.40 -10.94
CA PRO A 111 -10.06 -17.14 -12.12
C PRO A 111 -11.42 -16.54 -11.73
N GLY A 112 -11.72 -15.34 -12.19
CA GLY A 112 -12.95 -14.59 -11.88
C GLY A 112 -12.66 -13.10 -11.72
N GLU A 113 -13.63 -12.33 -11.26
CA GLU A 113 -13.43 -10.92 -10.89
C GLU A 113 -13.66 -10.74 -9.38
N ASP A 114 -12.86 -9.86 -8.76
CA ASP A 114 -12.92 -9.48 -7.34
C ASP A 114 -12.71 -10.65 -6.34
N ASN A 115 -12.06 -11.71 -6.80
CA ASN A 115 -11.86 -12.93 -6.04
C ASN A 115 -10.41 -13.14 -5.56
N ASP A 116 -9.49 -12.30 -6.01
CA ASP A 116 -8.09 -12.32 -5.61
C ASP A 116 -7.55 -10.93 -5.21
N LEU A 117 -6.29 -10.88 -4.79
CA LEU A 117 -5.64 -9.65 -4.35
C LEU A 117 -5.45 -8.66 -5.51
N GLN A 118 -5.07 -9.17 -6.68
CA GLN A 118 -4.79 -8.37 -7.86
C GLN A 118 -6.03 -7.60 -8.32
N ASP A 119 -7.19 -8.26 -8.38
CA ASP A 119 -8.46 -7.67 -8.75
C ASP A 119 -8.87 -6.55 -7.81
N LYS A 120 -8.67 -6.75 -6.49
CA LYS A 120 -8.98 -5.72 -5.48
C LYS A 120 -8.10 -4.49 -5.66
N PHE A 121 -6.79 -4.68 -5.83
CA PHE A 121 -5.88 -3.57 -6.13
C PHE A 121 -6.28 -2.86 -7.41
N LEU A 122 -6.56 -3.60 -8.48
CA LEU A 122 -6.98 -3.05 -9.76
C LEU A 122 -8.24 -2.19 -9.63
N ASN A 123 -9.25 -2.65 -8.89
CA ASN A 123 -10.49 -1.90 -8.67
C ASN A 123 -10.26 -0.60 -7.89
N TYR A 124 -9.41 -0.63 -6.86
CA TYR A 124 -9.04 0.60 -6.14
C TYR A 124 -8.24 1.56 -7.03
N MET A 125 -7.30 1.06 -7.83
CA MET A 125 -6.49 1.90 -8.70
C MET A 125 -7.33 2.54 -9.81
N LYS A 126 -8.24 1.79 -10.46
CA LYS A 126 -9.20 2.33 -11.43
C LYS A 126 -10.05 3.48 -10.86
N THR A 127 -10.41 3.40 -9.58
CA THR A 127 -11.21 4.45 -8.90
C THR A 127 -10.38 5.68 -8.51
N SER A 128 -9.08 5.47 -8.27
CA SER A 128 -8.16 6.47 -7.72
C SER A 128 -7.39 7.22 -8.82
N GLU A 129 -7.13 6.57 -9.95
CA GLU A 129 -6.36 7.13 -11.06
C GLU A 129 -6.98 8.43 -11.56
N ASN A 130 -6.17 9.50 -11.56
CA ASN A 130 -6.55 10.85 -11.95
C ASN A 130 -7.75 11.42 -11.17
N ASN A 131 -8.03 10.89 -9.98
CA ASN A 131 -9.11 11.37 -9.12
C ASN A 131 -8.55 12.30 -8.03
N PRO A 132 -8.73 13.63 -8.13
CA PRO A 132 -8.15 14.58 -7.18
C PRO A 132 -8.80 14.52 -5.79
N LYS A 133 -9.86 13.73 -5.60
CA LYS A 133 -10.53 13.53 -4.31
C LYS A 133 -9.99 12.32 -3.55
N VAL A 134 -9.04 11.57 -4.13
CA VAL A 134 -8.52 10.34 -3.55
C VAL A 134 -7.02 10.48 -3.32
N ASP A 135 -6.63 10.45 -2.05
CA ASP A 135 -5.23 10.37 -1.64
C ASP A 135 -4.87 8.91 -1.35
N ILE A 136 -3.67 8.50 -1.78
CA ILE A 136 -3.05 7.23 -1.39
C ILE A 136 -2.00 7.47 -0.32
N TYR A 137 -1.94 6.56 0.65
CA TYR A 137 -0.95 6.52 1.71
C TYR A 137 -0.27 5.16 1.69
N ALA A 138 1.04 5.14 1.48
CA ALA A 138 1.78 3.90 1.35
C ALA A 138 2.95 3.87 2.35
N TYR A 139 2.99 2.83 3.17
CA TYR A 139 4.03 2.61 4.17
C TYR A 139 5.10 1.68 3.62
N GLY A 140 6.38 2.05 3.72
CA GLY A 140 7.44 1.21 3.18
C GLY A 140 8.85 1.76 3.37
N GLU A 141 9.80 1.07 2.76
CA GLU A 141 11.19 1.51 2.65
C GLU A 141 11.31 2.56 1.56
N LYS A 142 11.96 3.70 1.84
CA LYS A 142 12.26 4.68 0.79
C LYS A 142 13.27 4.14 -0.21
N ILE A 143 12.91 4.12 -1.49
CA ILE A 143 13.80 3.83 -2.62
C ILE A 143 13.68 4.96 -3.64
N PRO A 144 14.73 5.68 -4.04
CA PRO A 144 14.57 6.75 -5.03
C PRO A 144 13.99 6.21 -6.37
N PRO A 145 12.94 6.81 -6.95
CA PRO A 145 12.26 8.04 -6.53
C PRO A 145 11.09 7.86 -5.52
N GLY A 146 10.60 6.67 -5.22
CA GLY A 146 9.46 6.41 -4.30
C GLY A 146 9.73 5.47 -3.12
N ILE A 147 8.94 4.39 -3.02
CA ILE A 147 9.00 3.42 -1.91
C ILE A 147 8.80 1.98 -2.38
N HIS A 148 9.32 1.04 -1.59
CA HIS A 148 9.11 -0.40 -1.77
C HIS A 148 8.36 -0.97 -0.57
N MET A 149 7.29 -1.70 -0.86
CA MET A 149 6.46 -2.40 0.11
C MET A 149 6.79 -3.89 0.06
N SER A 150 7.53 -4.36 1.06
CA SER A 150 7.75 -5.79 1.27
C SER A 150 6.50 -6.36 1.95
N THR A 151 5.78 -7.25 1.26
CA THR A 151 4.74 -8.11 1.84
C THR A 151 5.36 -9.33 2.49
#